data_AF-A0A2N2DZD0-F1
#
_entry.id   AF-A0A2N2DZD0-F1
#
_cell.length_a   1.000
_cell.length_b   1.000
_cell.length_c   1.000
_cell.angle_alpha   90.00
_cell.angle_beta   90.00
_cell.angle_gamma   90.00
#
_symmetry.space_group_name_H-M   'P 1'
#
loop_
_entity.id
_entity.type
_entity.pdbx_description
1 polymer ?
#
loop_
_entity_poly.entity_id
_entity_poly.type
_entity_poly.pdbx_seq_one_letter_code
_entity_poly.pdbx_strand_id
1 'polypeptide(L)' 'VYIKADRETMDEAMTMAGVDRAFLIINRYWWASDKIVAEAKLSANSWERLNQGEVHVFEYVR' A
#
# COMPACT_ATOMS: atom_id res chain seq x y z
N VAL A 1 12.00 -10.33 -15.34
CA VAL A 1 10.56 -10.56 -15.08
C VAL A 1 10.13 -9.54 -14.05
N TYR A 2 9.26 -8.59 -14.41
CA TYR A 2 8.81 -7.56 -13.46
C TYR A 2 7.72 -8.18 -12.58
N ILE A 3 8.03 -8.40 -11.31
CA ILE A 3 7.06 -8.87 -10.33
C ILE A 3 6.21 -7.66 -9.96
N LYS A 4 4.97 -7.62 -10.47
CA LYS A 4 3.97 -6.61 -10.14
C LYS A 4 3.72 -6.67 -8.63
N ALA A 5 3.58 -5.54 -7.95
CA ALA A 5 3.14 -5.58 -6.56
C ALA A 5 1.78 -6.27 -6.49
N ASP A 6 1.73 -7.38 -5.76
CA ASP A 6 0.56 -8.22 -5.63
C ASP A 6 -0.15 -7.93 -4.31
N ARG A 7 -1.47 -7.89 -4.37
CA ARG A 7 -2.36 -7.80 -3.21
C ARG A 7 -2.13 -8.98 -2.26
N GLU A 8 -1.73 -10.13 -2.81
CA GLU A 8 -1.46 -11.38 -2.09
C GLU A 8 -0.56 -11.18 -0.86
N THR A 9 0.53 -10.41 -0.98
CA THR A 9 1.43 -10.17 0.17
C THR A 9 0.73 -9.46 1.34
N MET A 10 -0.18 -8.52 1.05
CA MET A 10 -0.95 -7.87 2.10
C MET A 10 -2.01 -8.81 2.68
N ASP A 11 -2.65 -9.63 1.84
CA ASP A 11 -3.64 -10.62 2.30
C ASP A 11 -3.01 -11.68 3.21
N GLU A 12 -1.80 -12.14 2.90
CA GLU A 12 -1.00 -13.02 3.76
C GLU A 12 -0.63 -12.35 5.08
N ALA A 13 -0.15 -11.10 5.04
CA ALA A 13 0.19 -10.33 6.23
C ALA A 13 -1.04 -10.11 7.14
N MET A 14 -2.18 -9.76 6.56
CA MET A 14 -3.46 -9.62 7.27
C MET A 14 -3.95 -10.93 7.87
N THR A 15 -3.77 -12.05 7.16
CA THR A 15 -4.10 -13.38 7.66
C THR A 15 -3.22 -13.76 8.85
N MET A 16 -1.90 -13.55 8.73
CA MET A 16 -0.94 -13.81 9.79
C MET A 16 -1.20 -12.95 11.03
N ALA A 17 -1.56 -11.68 10.85
CA ALA A 17 -1.88 -10.77 11.94
C ALA A 17 -3.30 -10.95 12.51
N GLY A 18 -4.16 -11.73 11.85
CA GLY A 18 -5.55 -11.95 12.28
C GLY A 18 -6.44 -10.69 12.17
N VAL A 19 -6.20 -9.84 11.17
CA VAL A 19 -6.93 -8.56 10.98
C VAL A 19 -7.64 -8.49 9.63
N ASP A 20 -8.84 -7.91 9.58
CA ASP A 20 -9.61 -7.75 8.33
C ASP A 20 -9.35 -6.43 7.59
N ARG A 21 -8.55 -5.54 8.20
CA ARG A 21 -8.20 -4.23 7.64
C ARG A 21 -6.74 -3.91 7.93
N ALA A 22 -6.02 -3.44 6.92
CA ALA A 22 -4.65 -2.99 7.02
C ALA A 22 -4.42 -1.68 6.27
N PHE A 23 -3.38 -0.96 6.70
CA PHE A 23 -2.94 0.28 6.08
C PHE A 23 -1.47 0.22 5.73
N LEU A 24 -1.13 0.53 4.47
CA LEU A 24 0.23 0.78 4.04
C LEU A 24 0.46 2.29 3.96
N ILE A 25 1.47 2.79 4.66
CA ILE A 25 1.80 4.22 4.73
C ILE A 25 3.14 4.45 4.04
N ILE A 26 3.15 5.27 2.99
CA ILE A 26 4.34 5.61 2.22
C ILE A 26 4.61 7.11 2.32
N ASN A 27 5.80 7.46 2.79
CA ASN A 27 6.26 8.83 2.83
C ASN A 27 7.05 9.17 1.55
N ARG A 28 6.84 10.38 1.03
CA ARG A 28 7.45 10.85 -0.23
C ARG A 28 8.98 10.85 -0.22
N TYR A 29 9.60 11.07 0.93
CA TYR A 29 11.06 11.15 1.05
C TYR A 29 11.77 9.80 0.85
N TRP A 30 11.05 8.68 0.74
CA TRP A 30 11.65 7.38 0.45
C TRP A 30 12.14 7.31 -1.00
N TRP A 31 13.34 6.76 -1.19
CA TRP A 31 14.01 6.70 -2.49
C TRP A 31 13.21 6.00 -3.60
N ALA A 32 12.29 5.11 -3.25
CA ALA A 32 11.41 4.38 -4.17
C ALA A 32 9.92 4.79 -4.05
N SER A 33 9.61 5.89 -3.36
CA SER A 33 8.26 6.40 -3.09
C SER A 33 7.35 6.30 -4.32
N ASP A 34 7.77 6.89 -5.44
CA ASP A 34 6.93 7.02 -6.62
C ASP A 34 6.57 5.65 -7.22
N LYS A 35 7.53 4.73 -7.22
CA LYS A 35 7.32 3.36 -7.69
C LYS A 35 6.35 2.62 -6.78
N ILE A 36 6.56 2.66 -5.46
CA ILE A 36 5.73 1.97 -4.48
C ILE A 36 4.30 2.54 -4.52
N VAL A 37 4.15 3.87 -4.61
CA VAL A 37 2.85 4.52 -4.73
C VAL A 37 2.12 4.09 -6.00
N ALA A 38 2.81 4.08 -7.15
CA ALA A 38 2.21 3.65 -8.41
C ALA A 38 1.72 2.20 -8.35
N GLU A 39 2.50 1.33 -7.72
CA GLU A 39 2.19 -0.09 -7.56
C GLU A 39 1.07 -0.33 -6.53
N ALA A 40 1.12 0.31 -5.37
CA ALA A 40 0.11 0.18 -4.32
C ALA A 40 -1.27 0.69 -4.77
N LYS A 41 -1.33 1.72 -5.62
CA LYS A 41 -2.58 2.18 -6.23
C LYS A 41 -3.29 1.12 -7.08
N LEU A 42 -2.55 0.12 -7.59
CA LEU A 42 -3.12 -0.96 -8.40
C LEU A 42 -3.71 -2.10 -7.56
N SER A 43 -3.32 -2.22 -6.29
CA SER A 43 -3.68 -3.35 -5.42
C SER A 43 -4.59 -2.98 -4.24
N ALA A 44 -4.50 -1.74 -3.75
CA ALA A 44 -5.28 -1.25 -2.62
C ALA A 44 -6.77 -1.10 -2.93
N ASN A 45 -7.63 -1.25 -1.92
CA ASN A 45 -9.07 -1.00 -2.03
C ASN A 45 -9.38 0.50 -2.13
N SER A 46 -8.66 1.31 -1.37
CA SER A 46 -8.76 2.76 -1.40
C SER A 46 -7.41 3.40 -1.07
N TRP A 47 -7.23 4.67 -1.42
CA TRP A 47 -6.04 5.42 -1.06
C TRP A 47 -6.33 6.90 -0.92
N GLU A 48 -5.57 7.57 -0.07
CA GLU A 48 -5.64 9.00 0.14
C GLU A 48 -4.25 9.64 0.26
N ARG A 49 -4.22 10.97 0.16
CA ARG A 49 -3.01 11.78 0.30
C ARG A 49 -3.20 12.74 1.47
N LEU A 50 -2.26 12.73 2.39
CA LEU A 50 -2.21 13.63 3.53
C LEU A 50 -1.05 14.61 3.36
N ASN A 51 -1.05 15.70 4.14
CA ASN A 51 0.03 16.69 4.19
C ASN A 51 0.46 17.18 2.80
N GLN A 52 -0.51 17.62 1.98
CA GLN A 52 -0.25 18.11 0.62
C GLN A 52 0.43 17.09 -0.32
N GLY A 53 0.29 15.79 -0.04
CA GLY A 53 0.85 14.70 -0.85
C GLY A 53 2.17 14.13 -0.34
N GLU A 54 2.65 14.57 0.82
CA GLU A 54 3.87 14.05 1.44
C GLU A 54 3.69 12.64 2.04
N VAL A 55 2.45 12.26 2.35
CA VAL A 55 2.11 10.92 2.86
C VAL A 55 1.00 10.33 1.99
N HIS A 56 1.22 9.10 1.54
CA HIS A 56 0.21 8.27 0.88
C HIS A 56 -0.22 7.17 1.83
N VAL A 57 -1.54 7.04 2.02
CA VAL A 57 -2.14 5.99 2.83
C VAL A 57 -2.95 5.10 1.90
N PHE A 58 -2.72 3.80 1.98
CA PHE A 58 -3.38 2.78 1.19
C PHE A 58 -4.13 1.85 2.12
N GLU A 59 -5.42 1.67 1.87
CA GLU A 59 -6.29 0.79 2.64
C GLU A 59 -6.46 -0.55 1.93
N TYR A 60 -6.38 -1.61 2.71
CA TYR A 60 -6.71 -2.96 2.31
C TYR A 60 -7.78 -3.50 3.25
N VAL A 61 -8.83 -4.03 2.67
CA VAL A 61 -9.95 -4.68 3.37
C VAL A 61 -10.24 -6.03 2.71
N ARG A 62 -10.49 -7.03 3.55
CA ARG A 62 -10.81 -8.40 3.15
C ARG A 62 -12.23 -8.53 2.58
#